data_AF-A0A6P3RQF3-F1
#
_entry.id   AF-A0A6P3RQF3-F1
#
_cell.length_a   1.000
_cell.length_b   1.000
_cell.length_c   1.000
_cell.angle_alpha   90.00
_cell.angle_beta   90.00
_cell.angle_gamma   90.00
#
_symmetry.space_group_name_H-M   'P 1'
#
loop_
_entity.id
_entity.type
_entity.pdbx_description
1 polymer ?
#
loop_
_entity_poly.entity_id
_entity_poly.type
_entity_poly.pdbx_seq_one_letter_code
_entity_poly.pdbx_strand_id
1 'polypeptide(L)' 'MKTIGGLLLLCTVTYFCSSSEAASLPLTTVDCSIYKKYPVVAIPCPIAYMPVCGSDYITYGNECHLCTESL' A
#
# COMPACT_ATOMS: atom_id res chain seq x y z
N MET A 1 -24.95 -35.92 -15.26
CA MET A 1 -24.64 -35.67 -13.83
C MET A 1 -23.20 -35.24 -13.57
N LYS A 2 -22.20 -35.61 -14.39
CA LYS A 2 -20.78 -35.22 -14.21
C LYS A 2 -20.44 -33.76 -14.57
N THR A 3 -21.26 -33.09 -15.38
CA THR A 3 -21.05 -31.70 -15.84
C THR A 3 -21.49 -30.65 -14.81
N ILE A 4 -22.48 -30.99 -13.96
CA ILE A 4 -23.02 -30.07 -12.93
C ILE A 4 -21.98 -29.84 -11.82
N GLY A 5 -21.25 -30.88 -11.41
CA GLY A 5 -20.19 -30.76 -10.41
C GLY A 5 -19.01 -29.91 -10.87
N GLY A 6 -18.61 -30.03 -12.14
CA GLY A 6 -17.55 -29.19 -12.72
C GLY A 6 -17.95 -27.72 -12.83
N LEU A 7 -19.20 -27.44 -13.19
CA LEU A 7 -19.72 -26.09 -13.28
C LEU A 7 -19.79 -25.40 -11.90
N LEU A 8 -20.24 -26.12 -10.87
CA LEU A 8 -20.29 -25.60 -9.50
C LEU A 8 -18.89 -25.28 -8.94
N LEU A 9 -17.89 -26.12 -9.25
CA LEU A 9 -16.50 -25.90 -8.82
C LEU A 9 -15.87 -24.68 -9.50
N LEU A 10 -16.20 -24.46 -10.78
CA LEU A 10 -15.72 -23.28 -11.52
C LEU A 10 -16.33 -22.00 -10.97
N CYS A 11 -17.63 -22.00 -10.65
CA CYS A 11 -18.32 -20.84 -10.07
C CYS A 11 -17.81 -20.49 -8.67
N THR A 12 -17.42 -21.47 -7.86
CA THR A 12 -16.88 -21.19 -6.53
C THR A 12 -15.48 -20.59 -6.62
N VAL A 13 -14.60 -21.14 -7.48
CA VAL A 13 -13.24 -20.62 -7.68
C VAL A 13 -13.25 -19.18 -8.19
N THR A 14 -14.13 -18.83 -9.14
CA THR A 14 -14.25 -17.45 -9.62
C THR A 14 -14.79 -16.50 -8.56
N TYR A 15 -15.78 -16.92 -7.76
CA TYR A 15 -16.32 -16.13 -6.64
C TYR A 15 -15.27 -15.84 -5.56
N PHE A 16 -14.48 -16.85 -5.18
CA PHE A 16 -13.38 -16.66 -4.22
C PHE A 16 -12.23 -15.83 -4.81
N CYS A 17 -11.91 -15.97 -6.10
CA CYS A 17 -10.87 -15.17 -6.74
C CYS A 17 -11.24 -13.68 -6.78
N SER A 18 -12.53 -13.36 -6.99
CA SER A 18 -13.00 -11.97 -6.92
C SER A 18 -13.01 -11.39 -5.51
N SER A 19 -13.07 -12.23 -4.48
CA SER A 19 -12.91 -11.76 -3.08
C SER A 19 -11.44 -11.50 -2.71
N SER A 20 -10.48 -11.94 -3.55
CA SER A 20 -9.05 -11.61 -3.40
C SER A 20 -8.66 -10.32 -4.11
N GLU A 21 -9.65 -9.54 -4.58
CA GLU A 21 -9.46 -8.14 -4.88
C GLU A 21 -9.02 -7.44 -3.58
N ALA A 22 -7.70 -7.39 -3.38
CA ALA A 22 -7.06 -6.15 -3.03
C ALA A 22 -7.53 -5.16 -4.09
N ALA A 23 -8.73 -4.60 -3.89
CA ALA A 23 -9.24 -3.50 -4.68
C ALA A 23 -8.06 -2.56 -4.80
N SER A 24 -7.69 -2.26 -6.04
CA SER A 24 -6.69 -1.26 -6.38
C SER A 24 -7.19 0.08 -5.83
N LEU A 25 -7.07 0.25 -4.52
CA LEU A 25 -7.06 1.53 -3.86
C LEU A 25 -6.04 2.33 -4.67
N PRO A 26 -6.38 3.56 -5.09
CA PRO A 26 -5.42 4.41 -5.75
C PRO A 26 -4.17 4.39 -4.89
N LEU A 27 -3.06 3.88 -5.44
CA LEU A 27 -1.78 3.86 -4.75
C LEU A 27 -1.44 5.32 -4.48
N THR A 28 -1.77 5.80 -3.29
CA THR A 28 -1.38 7.13 -2.83
C THR A 28 0.09 7.05 -2.52
N THR A 29 0.92 7.08 -3.58
CA THR A 29 2.36 7.19 -3.45
C THR A 29 2.67 8.54 -2.85
N VAL A 30 3.40 8.55 -1.73
CA VAL A 30 3.92 9.77 -1.14
C VAL A 30 4.99 10.35 -2.07
N ASP A 31 4.91 11.66 -2.37
CA ASP A 31 5.93 12.36 -3.16
C ASP A 31 7.11 12.78 -2.26
N CYS A 32 8.20 12.05 -2.35
CA CYS A 32 9.42 12.34 -1.60
C CYS A 32 10.33 13.40 -2.26
N SER A 33 9.93 14.00 -3.38
CA SER A 33 10.78 14.93 -4.14
C SER A 33 11.21 16.15 -3.32
N ILE A 34 10.31 16.67 -2.47
CA ILE A 34 10.62 17.82 -1.61
C ILE A 34 11.65 17.48 -0.52
N TYR A 35 11.60 16.26 0.02
CA TYR A 35 12.47 15.80 1.10
C TYR A 35 13.86 15.42 0.58
N LYS A 36 13.93 14.86 -0.63
CA LYS A 36 15.19 14.51 -1.32
C LYS A 36 16.10 15.71 -1.62
N LYS A 37 15.56 16.93 -1.58
CA LYS A 37 16.36 18.16 -1.73
C LYS A 37 17.34 18.37 -0.57
N TYR A 38 17.08 17.78 0.59
CA TYR A 38 17.87 17.94 1.79
C TYR A 38 18.84 16.76 1.98
N PRO A 39 19.98 16.97 2.65
CA PRO A 39 20.85 15.85 3.01
C PRO A 39 20.13 14.93 4.01
N VAL A 40 20.27 13.61 3.85
CA VAL A 40 19.57 12.60 4.67
C VAL A 40 19.76 12.81 6.17
N VAL A 41 20.93 13.31 6.58
CA VAL A 41 21.25 13.63 7.98
C VAL A 41 20.44 14.82 8.56
N ALA A 42 19.81 15.65 7.72
CA ALA A 42 19.12 16.85 8.14
C ALA A 42 17.93 17.20 7.22
N ILE A 43 16.97 16.29 7.10
CA ILE A 43 15.67 16.54 6.43
C ILE A 43 14.76 17.29 7.42
N PRO A 44 14.25 18.49 7.08
CA PRO A 44 13.31 19.21 7.93
C PRO A 44 11.91 18.59 7.84
N CYS A 45 11.54 17.79 8.84
CA CYS A 45 10.19 17.21 8.94
C CYS A 45 9.22 18.10 9.75
N PRO A 46 7.95 18.19 9.36
CA PRO A 46 6.92 18.82 10.17
C PRO A 46 6.71 18.02 11.47
N ILE A 47 6.39 18.72 12.56
CA ILE A 47 6.04 18.10 13.85
C ILE A 47 4.62 17.54 13.89
N ALA A 48 3.82 17.83 12.86
CA ALA A 48 2.44 17.35 12.76
C ALA A 48 2.43 15.82 12.58
N TYR A 49 1.60 15.16 13.38
CA TYR A 49 1.35 13.73 13.27
C TYR A 49 0.22 13.47 12.27
N MET A 50 0.59 12.93 11.11
CA MET A 50 -0.32 12.57 10.01
C MET A 50 0.07 11.16 9.54
N PRO A 51 -0.38 10.11 10.23
CA PRO A 51 0.18 8.78 10.07
C PRO A 51 -0.02 8.23 8.65
N VAL A 52 1.01 7.60 8.12
CA VAL A 52 1.00 6.93 6.80
C VAL A 52 1.48 5.50 6.92
N CYS A 53 0.93 4.61 6.10
CA CYS A 53 1.32 3.20 6.04
C CYS A 53 2.36 3.00 4.93
N GLY A 54 3.53 2.47 5.28
CA GLY A 54 4.57 2.09 4.33
C GLY A 54 4.29 0.74 3.67
N SER A 55 4.96 0.49 2.53
CA SER A 55 4.91 -0.81 1.85
C SER A 55 5.61 -1.94 2.62
N ASP A 56 6.40 -1.57 3.62
CA ASP A 56 7.04 -2.43 4.61
C ASP A 56 6.10 -2.79 5.78
N TYR A 57 4.83 -2.37 5.71
CA TYR A 57 3.82 -2.56 6.75
C TYR A 57 4.13 -1.83 8.06
N ILE A 58 5.02 -0.83 8.03
CA ILE A 58 5.32 0.04 9.17
C ILE A 58 4.49 1.32 9.07
N THR A 59 3.94 1.77 10.21
CA THR A 59 3.26 3.07 10.28
C THR A 59 4.27 4.16 10.64
N TYR A 60 4.36 5.17 9.78
CA TYR A 60 5.21 6.33 9.98
C TYR A 60 4.40 7.51 10.51
N GLY A 61 5.03 8.37 11.33
CA GLY A 61 4.33 9.51 11.94
C GLY A 61 3.84 10.56 10.94
N ASN A 62 4.52 10.68 9.80
CA ASN A 62 4.10 11.46 8.64
C ASN A 62 4.89 11.03 7.38
N GLU A 63 4.52 11.61 6.23
CA GLU A 63 5.18 11.40 4.95
C GLU A 63 6.69 11.70 4.96
N CYS A 64 7.14 12.70 5.72
CA CYS A 64 8.57 13.03 5.81
C CYS A 64 9.36 11.90 6.49
N HIS A 65 8.83 11.34 7.58
CA HIS A 65 9.43 10.19 8.26
C HIS A 65 9.46 8.95 7.36
N LEU A 66 8.40 8.70 6.59
CA LEU A 66 8.40 7.62 5.59
C LEU A 66 9.47 7.84 4.51
N CYS A 67 9.57 9.05 3.98
CA CYS A 67 10.56 9.37 2.95
C CYS A 67 12.00 9.31 3.47
N THR A 68 12.23 9.64 4.75
CA THR A 68 13.56 9.61 5.36
C THR A 68 14.12 8.19 5.44
N GLU A 69 13.30 7.19 5.78
CA GLU A 69 13.73 5.79 5.78
C GLU A 69 13.89 5.19 4.38
N SER A 70 13.38 5.87 3.34
CA SER A 70 13.43 5.42 1.95
C SER A 70 14.58 6.04 1.13
N LEU A 71 15.42 6.90 1.74
CA LEU A 71 16.51 7.67 1.11
C LEU A 71 17.90 7.22 1.59
#